data_AF-A0A952P2W6-F1
#
_entry.id   AF-A0A952P2W6-F1
#
_cell.length_a   1.000
_cell.length_b   1.000
_cell.length_c   1.000
_cell.angle_alpha   90.00
_cell.angle_beta   90.00
_cell.angle_gamma   90.00
#
_symmetry.space_group_name_H-M   'P 1'
#
loop_
_entity.id
_entity.type
_entity.pdbx_description
1 polymer ?
#
loop_
_entity_poly.entity_id
_entity_poly.type
_entity_poly.pdbx_seq_one_letter_code
_entity_poly.pdbx_strand_id
1 'polypeptide(L)'
;MIRFLIAFSLLALSPFALANDHDHDDHDFPEGTLIALEGQDAVTKKECALFVTDLGTVDGRFYAKVITSYMHDHDQPQEILVGVSPERPDVLVGTGDNGKDQIAIFLESTEADLQTARSFNLKWWHVNHFHSYRCVNLKVHDHDHDEH
;
A
#
# COMPACT_ATOMS: atom_id res chain seq x y z
N MET A 1 5.47 71.71 0.51
CA MET A 1 5.63 71.01 1.81
C MET A 1 5.30 69.54 1.60
N ILE A 2 6.28 68.68 1.87
CA ILE A 2 6.22 67.21 1.75
C ILE A 2 5.50 66.64 2.98
N ARG A 3 4.69 65.58 2.84
CA ARG A 3 4.38 64.49 3.80
C ARG A 3 3.10 63.73 3.40
N PHE A 4 2.93 62.42 3.51
CA PHE A 4 3.80 61.26 3.78
C PHE A 4 2.90 60.05 3.41
N LEU A 5 3.35 59.13 2.55
CA LEU A 5 2.66 57.85 2.29
C LEU A 5 2.92 56.90 3.45
N ILE A 6 1.88 56.28 4.00
CA ILE A 6 2.00 55.13 4.91
C ILE A 6 1.27 53.97 4.26
N ALA A 7 2.05 53.07 3.64
CA ALA A 7 1.59 51.75 3.25
C ALA A 7 1.76 50.82 4.45
N PHE A 8 0.64 50.30 4.97
CA PHE A 8 0.65 49.28 6.01
C PHE A 8 0.70 47.90 5.34
N SER A 9 1.90 47.36 5.17
CA SER A 9 2.10 45.97 4.75
C SER A 9 1.83 45.05 5.94
N LEU A 10 0.66 44.39 5.95
CA LEU A 10 0.40 43.28 6.85
C LEU A 10 1.23 42.07 6.40
N LEU A 11 2.37 41.85 7.06
CA LEU A 11 3.09 40.59 7.05
C LEU A 11 2.28 39.56 7.84
N ALA A 12 1.58 38.69 7.12
CA ALA A 12 0.99 37.48 7.69
C ALA A 12 2.12 36.53 8.08
N LEU A 13 2.45 36.48 9.37
CA LEU A 13 3.25 35.41 9.95
C LEU A 13 2.32 34.21 10.17
N SER A 14 2.20 33.35 9.16
CA SER A 14 1.67 32.01 9.35
C SER A 14 2.67 31.24 10.21
N PRO A 15 2.31 30.76 11.41
CA PRO A 15 3.11 29.75 12.06
C PRO A 15 3.04 28.52 11.16
N PHE A 16 4.18 28.14 10.58
CA PHE A 16 4.37 26.79 10.08
C PHE A 16 4.20 25.89 11.31
N ALA A 17 3.01 25.31 11.44
CA ALA A 17 2.85 24.14 12.27
C ALA A 17 3.87 23.14 11.75
N LEU A 18 4.84 22.82 12.61
CA LEU A 18 5.77 21.74 12.41
C LEU A 18 4.91 20.52 12.04
N ALA A 19 5.12 20.01 10.83
CA ALA A 19 4.62 18.71 10.47
C ALA A 19 5.17 17.75 11.52
N ASN A 20 4.28 17.07 12.24
CA ASN A 20 4.64 15.92 13.04
C ASN A 20 5.34 14.96 12.08
N ASP A 21 6.63 14.82 12.28
CA ASP A 21 7.42 13.71 11.78
C ASP A 21 6.73 12.46 12.33
N HIS A 22 5.94 11.82 11.47
CA HIS A 22 5.39 10.52 11.79
C HIS A 22 6.55 9.57 11.55
N ASP A 23 7.16 9.10 12.64
CA ASP A 23 8.06 7.96 12.67
C ASP A 23 7.59 6.95 11.61
N HIS A 24 8.39 6.84 10.56
CA HIS A 24 8.24 5.78 9.58
C HIS A 24 8.85 4.56 10.25
N ASP A 25 8.04 3.94 11.12
CA ASP A 25 8.34 2.67 11.76
C ASP A 25 8.88 1.71 10.71
N ASP A 26 10.09 1.20 10.94
CA ASP A 26 10.66 0.06 10.24
C ASP A 26 9.54 -0.98 10.08
N HIS A 27 9.14 -1.26 8.83
CA HIS A 27 8.10 -2.25 8.58
C HIS A 27 8.66 -3.62 8.96
N ASP A 28 8.45 -4.03 10.21
CA ASP A 28 8.73 -5.40 10.64
C ASP A 28 8.02 -6.36 9.68
N PHE A 29 8.81 -7.10 8.91
CA PHE A 29 8.28 -8.07 7.97
C PHE A 29 7.45 -9.11 8.74
N PRO A 30 6.21 -9.41 8.32
CA PRO A 30 5.43 -10.47 8.92
C PRO A 30 6.22 -11.78 8.92
N GLU A 31 6.14 -12.53 10.03
CA GLU A 31 6.78 -13.85 10.13
C GLU A 31 6.30 -14.75 8.98
N GLY A 32 7.24 -15.41 8.29
CA GLY A 32 6.93 -16.27 7.15
C GLY A 32 6.74 -15.54 5.82
N THR A 33 7.14 -14.26 5.72
CA THR A 33 7.19 -13.55 4.44
C THR A 33 8.12 -14.27 3.46
N LEU A 34 7.58 -14.68 2.31
CA LEU A 34 8.29 -15.30 1.19
C LEU A 34 8.78 -14.26 0.17
N ILE A 35 7.96 -13.23 -0.07
CA ILE A 35 8.25 -12.12 -0.98
C ILE A 35 7.73 -10.86 -0.31
N ALA A 36 8.55 -9.81 -0.23
CA ALA A 36 8.09 -8.47 0.09
C ALA A 36 8.17 -7.60 -1.17
N LEU A 37 7.10 -6.85 -1.43
CA LEU A 37 7.01 -5.92 -2.53
C LEU A 37 6.76 -4.53 -1.96
N GLU A 38 7.71 -3.61 -2.14
CA GLU A 38 7.65 -2.26 -1.59
C GLU A 38 7.36 -1.24 -2.69
N GLY A 39 6.58 -0.22 -2.35
CA GLY A 39 6.18 0.85 -3.24
C GLY A 39 5.77 2.09 -2.48
N GLN A 40 4.92 2.90 -3.10
CA GLN A 40 4.45 4.15 -2.52
C GLN A 40 2.94 4.29 -2.65
N ASP A 41 2.32 4.80 -1.60
CA ASP A 41 0.92 5.16 -1.64
C ASP A 41 0.69 6.24 -2.70
N ALA A 42 -0.28 6.02 -3.58
CA ALA A 42 -0.50 6.84 -4.75
C ALA A 42 -0.84 8.29 -4.40
N VAL A 43 -1.41 8.55 -3.22
CA VAL A 43 -1.88 9.86 -2.78
C VAL A 43 -0.86 10.51 -1.84
N THR A 44 -0.54 9.84 -0.74
CA THR A 44 0.27 10.37 0.36
C THR A 44 1.77 10.28 0.08
N LYS A 45 2.19 9.45 -0.89
CA LYS A 45 3.60 9.17 -1.22
C LYS A 45 4.40 8.50 -0.11
N LYS A 46 3.74 8.13 0.99
CA LYS A 46 4.34 7.30 2.03
C LYS A 46 4.63 5.91 1.50
N GLU A 47 5.60 5.24 2.10
CA GLU A 47 5.92 3.85 1.79
C GLU A 47 4.72 2.93 2.04
N CYS A 48 4.62 1.89 1.22
CA CYS A 48 3.65 0.83 1.38
C CYS A 48 4.25 -0.49 0.90
N ALA A 49 3.78 -1.59 1.45
CA ALA A 49 4.27 -2.91 1.11
C ALA A 49 3.12 -3.92 0.94
N LEU A 50 3.41 -4.95 0.14
CA LEU A 50 2.64 -6.16 -0.03
C LEU A 50 3.56 -7.35 0.31
N PHE A 51 3.22 -8.08 1.35
CA PHE A 51 3.92 -9.26 1.81
C PHE A 51 3.19 -10.49 1.31
N VAL A 52 3.91 -11.44 0.74
CA VAL A 52 3.41 -12.75 0.31
C VAL A 52 3.85 -13.77 1.35
N THR A 53 2.92 -14.43 2.01
CA THR A 53 3.19 -15.37 3.11
C THR A 53 3.03 -16.84 2.70
N ASP A 54 2.30 -17.09 1.62
CA ASP A 54 2.10 -18.42 1.05
C ASP A 54 1.75 -18.26 -0.44
N LEU A 55 2.15 -19.22 -1.27
CA LEU A 55 1.81 -19.25 -2.68
C LEU A 55 1.85 -20.68 -3.21
N GLY A 56 1.01 -20.98 -4.18
CA GLY A 56 0.97 -22.30 -4.77
C GLY A 56 -0.11 -22.47 -5.81
N THR A 57 -0.45 -23.72 -6.05
CA THR A 57 -1.45 -24.10 -7.05
C THR A 57 -2.36 -25.18 -6.49
N VAL A 58 -3.67 -24.97 -6.59
CA VAL A 58 -4.71 -25.97 -6.24
C VAL A 58 -5.54 -26.24 -7.48
N ASP A 59 -5.67 -27.50 -7.88
CA ASP A 59 -6.39 -27.92 -9.09
C ASP A 59 -5.96 -27.17 -10.37
N GLY A 60 -4.66 -26.87 -10.49
CA GLY A 60 -4.09 -26.13 -11.61
C GLY A 60 -4.35 -24.62 -11.57
N ARG A 61 -4.92 -24.08 -10.49
CA ARG A 61 -5.17 -22.64 -10.31
C ARG A 61 -4.20 -22.05 -9.31
N PHE A 62 -3.53 -20.98 -9.71
CA PHE A 62 -2.64 -20.20 -8.85
C PHE A 62 -3.41 -19.59 -7.67
N TYR A 63 -2.79 -19.60 -6.50
CA TYR A 63 -3.19 -18.81 -5.35
C TYR A 63 -1.97 -18.19 -4.68
N ALA A 64 -2.20 -17.09 -3.97
CA ALA A 64 -1.26 -16.57 -2.99
C ALA A 64 -2.01 -16.05 -1.77
N LYS A 65 -1.35 -16.05 -0.63
CA LYS A 65 -1.80 -15.35 0.57
C LYS A 65 -0.95 -14.11 0.77
N VAL A 66 -1.63 -13.00 1.00
CA VAL A 66 -0.98 -11.69 1.06
C VAL A 66 -1.41 -10.88 2.26
N ILE A 67 -0.49 -10.07 2.77
CA ILE A 67 -0.69 -9.09 3.84
C ILE A 67 -0.23 -7.74 3.28
N THR A 68 -0.88 -6.64 3.63
CA THR A 68 -0.46 -5.28 3.20
C THR A 68 0.08 -4.50 4.39
N SER A 69 0.99 -3.55 4.18
CA SER A 69 1.44 -2.65 5.26
C SER A 69 0.44 -1.57 5.66
N TYR A 70 -0.65 -1.40 4.90
CA TYR A 70 -1.72 -0.52 5.34
C TYR A 70 -2.26 -1.01 6.68
N MET A 71 -2.49 -0.07 7.60
CA MET A 71 -3.23 -0.30 8.85
C MET A 71 -4.47 0.60 8.90
N HIS A 72 -5.53 0.13 9.55
CA HIS A 72 -6.73 0.93 9.77
C HIS A 72 -7.30 0.71 11.16
N ASP A 73 -7.67 1.80 11.84
CA ASP A 73 -8.27 1.78 13.19
C ASP A 73 -7.53 0.90 14.24
N HIS A 74 -6.20 0.78 14.11
CA HIS A 74 -5.35 -0.09 14.94
C HIS A 74 -5.56 -1.60 14.74
N ASP A 75 -6.34 -2.02 13.73
CA ASP A 75 -6.41 -3.40 13.33
C ASP A 75 -5.14 -3.80 12.58
N GLN A 76 -4.63 -4.98 12.91
CA GLN A 76 -3.54 -5.59 12.15
C GLN A 76 -4.03 -5.97 10.76
N PRO A 77 -3.22 -5.80 9.71
CA PRO A 77 -3.58 -6.22 8.38
C PRO A 77 -3.84 -7.73 8.36
N GLN A 78 -4.98 -8.10 7.77
CA GLN A 78 -5.38 -9.50 7.65
C GLN A 78 -4.70 -10.16 6.44
N GLU A 79 -4.45 -11.45 6.55
CA GLU A 79 -4.05 -12.28 5.42
C GLU A 79 -5.23 -12.47 4.47
N ILE A 80 -5.04 -12.22 3.18
CA ILE A 80 -6.06 -12.36 2.15
C ILE A 80 -5.61 -13.39 1.12
N LEU A 81 -6.45 -14.40 0.87
CA LEU A 81 -6.25 -15.33 -0.24
C LEU A 81 -6.63 -14.65 -1.56
N VAL A 82 -5.66 -14.56 -2.47
CA VAL A 82 -5.84 -14.03 -3.82
C VAL A 82 -5.67 -15.13 -4.86
N GLY A 83 -6.39 -15.00 -5.97
CA GLY A 83 -6.26 -15.85 -7.14
C GLY A 83 -6.43 -15.06 -8.43
N VAL A 84 -6.09 -15.68 -9.57
CA VAL A 84 -6.22 -15.04 -10.87
C VAL A 84 -7.67 -14.68 -11.16
N SER A 85 -7.93 -13.43 -11.54
CA SER A 85 -9.26 -13.00 -11.94
C SER A 85 -9.69 -13.72 -13.22
N PRO A 86 -10.92 -14.29 -13.26
CA PRO A 86 -11.42 -14.97 -14.46
C PRO A 86 -11.63 -14.03 -15.65
N GLU A 87 -11.74 -12.72 -15.39
CA GLU A 87 -11.96 -11.70 -16.42
C GLU A 87 -10.67 -10.99 -16.83
N ARG A 88 -9.63 -11.06 -16.00
CA ARG A 88 -8.39 -10.27 -16.10
C ARG A 88 -7.20 -11.13 -15.63
N PRO A 89 -6.55 -11.90 -16.53
CA PRO A 89 -5.45 -12.79 -16.14
C PRO A 89 -4.20 -12.06 -15.62
N ASP A 90 -4.10 -10.74 -15.85
CA ASP A 90 -3.08 -9.84 -15.32
C ASP A 90 -3.45 -9.23 -13.95
N VAL A 91 -4.51 -9.73 -13.31
CA VAL A 91 -4.99 -9.24 -12.01
C VAL A 91 -5.25 -10.42 -11.07
N LEU A 92 -4.68 -10.33 -9.87
CA LEU A 92 -5.05 -11.20 -8.76
C LEU A 92 -6.10 -10.50 -7.90
N VAL A 93 -7.15 -11.20 -7.51
CA VAL A 93 -8.23 -10.67 -6.68
C VAL A 93 -8.46 -11.57 -5.48
N GLY A 94 -8.81 -10.96 -4.35
CA GLY A 94 -9.16 -11.67 -3.12
C GLY A 94 -10.16 -10.89 -2.29
N THR A 95 -10.84 -11.63 -1.42
CA THR A 95 -11.75 -11.08 -0.42
C THR A 95 -11.25 -11.50 0.96
N GLY A 96 -11.17 -10.56 1.90
CA GLY A 96 -10.77 -10.86 3.27
C GLY A 96 -11.80 -11.75 4.00
N ASP A 97 -11.41 -12.30 5.15
CA ASP A 97 -12.22 -13.27 5.91
C ASP A 97 -13.56 -12.70 6.39
N ASN A 98 -13.66 -11.37 6.52
CA ASN A 98 -14.93 -10.70 6.83
C ASN A 98 -15.92 -10.68 5.64
N GLY A 99 -15.54 -11.20 4.48
CA GLY A 99 -16.35 -11.31 3.27
C GLY A 99 -16.62 -9.98 2.58
N LYS A 100 -16.00 -8.89 3.03
CA LYS A 100 -16.25 -7.53 2.53
C LYS A 100 -15.00 -6.89 1.97
N ASP A 101 -13.88 -6.99 2.67
CA ASP A 101 -12.63 -6.36 2.25
C ASP A 101 -12.13 -6.97 0.96
N GLN A 102 -11.60 -6.14 0.08
CA GLN A 102 -11.22 -6.55 -1.27
C GLN A 102 -9.83 -6.07 -1.59
N ILE A 103 -9.06 -6.93 -2.23
CA ILE A 103 -7.77 -6.58 -2.81
C ILE A 103 -7.74 -6.92 -4.29
N ALA A 104 -7.09 -6.07 -5.07
CA ALA A 104 -6.76 -6.32 -6.47
C ALA A 104 -5.28 -5.97 -6.71
N ILE A 105 -4.48 -6.96 -7.09
CA ILE A 105 -3.06 -6.82 -7.38
C ILE A 105 -2.89 -6.86 -8.90
N PHE A 106 -2.24 -5.85 -9.46
CA PHE A 106 -2.04 -5.71 -10.89
C PHE A 106 -0.62 -6.15 -11.24
N LEU A 107 -0.52 -7.08 -12.17
CA LEU A 107 0.72 -7.63 -12.67
C LEU A 107 1.12 -6.94 -13.98
N GLU A 108 2.39 -7.05 -14.36
CA GLU A 108 2.88 -6.67 -15.69
C GLU A 108 2.67 -7.77 -16.73
N SER A 109 2.51 -9.03 -16.29
CA SER A 109 2.29 -10.18 -17.16
C SER A 109 1.01 -10.95 -16.79
N THR A 110 0.63 -11.89 -17.64
CA THR A 110 -0.50 -12.81 -17.40
C THR A 110 -0.08 -14.13 -16.74
N GLU A 111 1.19 -14.26 -16.33
CA GLU A 111 1.75 -15.52 -15.81
C GLU A 111 1.49 -15.73 -14.32
N ALA A 112 0.69 -14.88 -13.68
CA ALA A 112 0.42 -14.90 -12.24
C ALA A 112 1.69 -14.84 -11.36
N ASP A 113 2.74 -14.18 -11.86
CA ASP A 113 4.00 -13.98 -11.14
C ASP A 113 3.95 -12.70 -10.31
N LEU A 114 3.94 -12.85 -8.98
CA LEU A 114 3.92 -11.73 -8.03
C LEU A 114 5.18 -10.87 -8.07
N GLN A 115 6.31 -11.36 -8.58
CA GLN A 115 7.51 -10.51 -8.78
C GLN A 115 7.27 -9.42 -9.83
N THR A 116 6.29 -9.61 -10.70
CA THR A 116 5.87 -8.62 -11.71
C THR A 116 4.73 -7.72 -11.24
N ALA A 117 4.35 -7.79 -9.96
CA ALA A 117 3.32 -6.90 -9.42
C ALA A 117 3.80 -5.44 -9.46
N ARG A 118 2.99 -4.56 -10.05
CA ARG A 118 3.30 -3.12 -10.20
C ARG A 118 2.53 -2.22 -9.24
N SER A 119 1.36 -2.68 -8.81
CA SER A 119 0.48 -1.95 -7.90
C SER A 119 -0.57 -2.86 -7.30
N PHE A 120 -1.13 -2.48 -6.16
CA PHE A 120 -2.35 -3.09 -5.64
C PHE A 120 -3.34 -2.01 -5.17
N ASN A 121 -4.62 -2.33 -5.21
CA ASN A 121 -5.68 -1.58 -4.56
C ASN A 121 -6.24 -2.41 -3.40
N LEU A 122 -6.40 -1.79 -2.24
CA LEU A 122 -7.06 -2.37 -1.08
C LEU A 122 -8.32 -1.56 -0.77
N LYS A 123 -9.43 -2.24 -0.51
CA LYS A 123 -10.68 -1.63 -0.10
C LYS A 123 -11.12 -2.25 1.23
N TRP A 124 -11.14 -1.42 2.26
CA TRP A 124 -11.66 -1.77 3.58
C TRP A 124 -13.08 -1.27 3.76
N TRP A 125 -13.97 -2.16 4.20
CA TRP A 125 -15.37 -1.85 4.37
C TRP A 125 -15.76 -1.68 5.83
N HIS A 126 -16.33 -0.53 6.13
CA HIS A 126 -17.08 -0.29 7.36
C HIS A 126 -18.56 -0.56 7.14
N VAL A 127 -19.34 -0.43 8.22
CA VAL A 127 -20.80 -0.60 8.18
C VAL A 127 -21.48 0.39 7.22
N ASN A 128 -20.95 1.61 7.08
CA ASN A 128 -21.60 2.70 6.34
C ASN A 128 -20.72 3.40 5.28
N HIS A 129 -19.43 3.07 5.19
CA HIS A 129 -18.50 3.64 4.21
C HIS A 129 -17.38 2.64 3.91
N PHE A 130 -16.49 3.00 2.99
CA PHE A 130 -15.26 2.27 2.75
C PHE A 130 -14.08 3.23 2.64
N HIS A 131 -12.90 2.71 2.98
CA HIS A 131 -11.63 3.35 2.67
C HIS A 131 -10.94 2.58 1.55
N SER A 132 -10.27 3.31 0.66
CA SER A 132 -9.55 2.74 -0.47
C SER A 132 -8.13 3.23 -0.46
N TYR A 133 -7.20 2.29 -0.58
CA TYR A 133 -5.77 2.53 -0.60
C TYR A 133 -5.18 1.99 -1.89
N ARG A 134 -4.12 2.62 -2.36
CA ARG A 134 -3.46 2.21 -3.60
C ARG A 134 -1.96 2.36 -3.45
N CYS A 135 -1.27 1.23 -3.50
CA CYS A 135 0.18 1.17 -3.53
C CYS A 135 0.63 1.03 -4.99
N VAL A 136 1.61 1.83 -5.42
CA VAL A 136 2.14 1.85 -6.80
C VAL A 136 3.65 1.75 -6.81
N ASN A 137 4.21 1.46 -7.99
CA ASN A 137 5.66 1.30 -8.20
C ASN A 137 6.24 0.20 -7.31
N LEU A 138 5.48 -0.89 -7.13
CA LEU A 138 5.92 -2.05 -6.38
C LEU A 138 7.20 -2.63 -6.99
N LYS A 139 8.14 -2.99 -6.13
CA LYS A 139 9.39 -3.67 -6.47
C LYS A 139 9.67 -4.72 -5.41
N VAL A 140 10.29 -5.83 -5.83
CA VAL A 140 10.78 -6.84 -4.88
C VAL A 140 11.79 -6.16 -3.96
N HIS A 141 11.63 -6.36 -2.65
CA HIS A 141 12.60 -5.96 -1.65
C HIS A 141 13.83 -6.88 -1.79
N ASP A 142 14.97 -6.33 -2.20
CA ASP A 142 16.24 -7.07 -2.29
C ASP A 142 16.97 -6.98 -0.94
N HIS A 143 17.03 -8.11 -0.22
CA HIS A 143 17.76 -8.24 1.05
C HIS A 143 19.30 -8.18 0.91
N ASP A 144 19.84 -8.11 -0.30
CA ASP A 144 21.28 -8.28 -0.58
C ASP A 144 22.14 -7.02 -0.29
N HIS A 145 21.59 -5.98 0.37
CA HIS A 145 22.31 -4.71 0.59
C HIS A 145 22.64 -4.36 2.06
N ASP A 146 22.33 -5.22 3.03
CA ASP A 146 22.57 -4.92 4.46
C ASP A 146 23.86 -5.49 5.06
N GLU A 147 24.78 -6.04 4.23
CA GLU A 147 26.10 -6.47 4.68
C GLU A 147 27.23 -5.57 4.15
N HIS A 148 27.42 -4.35 4.68
CA HIS A 148 28.72 -3.65 4.63
C HIS A 148 28.95 -2.69 5.81
#